data_AF-A0A843FUC1-F1
#
_entry.id   AF-A0A843FUC1-F1
#
_cell.length_a   1.000
_cell.length_b   1.000
_cell.length_c   1.000
_cell.angle_alpha   90.00
_cell.angle_beta   90.00
_cell.angle_gamma   90.00
#
_symmetry.space_group_name_H-M   'P 1'
#
loop_
_entity.id
_entity.type
_entity.pdbx_description
1 polymer ?
#
loop_
_entity_poly.entity_id
_entity_poly.type
_entity_poly.pdbx_seq_one_letter_code
_entity_poly.pdbx_strand_id
1 'polypeptide(L)'
;WESPLAAFQQVLDQEKKVTGLINDLVDIAIEEKEHATNNFLQWFVEEQVEEEENAMENLAKLKLAGDDNSLLYKLNEEFAGRGTAE
;
A
#
# COMPACT_ATOMS: atom_id res chain seq x y z
N TRP A 1 -5.84 -14.98 -7.82
CA TRP A 1 -6.71 -14.69 -6.66
C TRP A 1 -8.11 -15.17 -6.96
N GLU A 2 -8.85 -15.61 -5.93
CA GLU A 2 -10.23 -16.12 -6.06
C GLU A 2 -11.27 -15.01 -6.27
N SER A 3 -10.94 -13.76 -5.91
CA SER A 3 -11.79 -12.59 -6.12
C SER A 3 -10.95 -11.30 -6.13
N PRO A 4 -11.49 -10.17 -6.64
CA PRO A 4 -10.86 -8.86 -6.50
C PRO A 4 -10.60 -8.49 -5.04
N LEU A 5 -11.54 -8.81 -4.15
CA LEU A 5 -11.39 -8.59 -2.71
C LEU A 5 -10.17 -9.35 -2.15
N ALA A 6 -9.99 -10.61 -2.55
CA ALA A 6 -8.83 -11.41 -2.14
C ALA A 6 -7.51 -10.84 -2.68
N ALA A 7 -7.51 -10.29 -3.90
CA ALA A 7 -6.33 -9.63 -4.46
C ALA A 7 -5.96 -8.37 -3.65
N PHE A 8 -6.92 -7.50 -3.37
CA PHE A 8 -6.66 -6.26 -2.62
C PHE A 8 -6.33 -6.49 -1.14
N GLN A 9 -6.85 -7.56 -0.54
CA GLN A 9 -6.41 -7.99 0.79
C GLN A 9 -4.94 -8.41 0.76
N GLN A 10 -4.53 -9.17 -0.26
CA GLN A 10 -3.13 -9.54 -0.41
C GLN A 10 -2.23 -8.33 -0.69
N VAL A 11 -2.70 -7.32 -1.43
CA VAL A 11 -1.95 -6.06 -1.62
C VAL A 11 -1.69 -5.40 -0.26
N LEU A 12 -2.72 -5.21 0.57
CA LEU A 12 -2.53 -4.63 1.90
C LEU A 12 -1.58 -5.46 2.78
N ASP A 13 -1.67 -6.79 2.73
CA ASP A 13 -0.78 -7.67 3.48
C ASP A 13 0.68 -7.57 2.97
N GLN A 14 0.85 -7.35 1.66
CA GLN A 14 2.15 -7.13 1.05
C GLN A 14 2.73 -5.77 1.43
N GLU A 15 1.94 -4.70 1.42
CA GLU A 15 2.41 -3.37 1.85
C GLU A 15 2.89 -3.39 3.30
N LYS A 16 2.10 -3.99 4.21
CA LYS A 16 2.52 -4.18 5.61
C LYS A 16 3.83 -4.96 5.76
N LYS A 17 4.04 -5.95 4.89
CA LYS A 17 5.28 -6.71 4.87
C LYS A 17 6.45 -5.82 4.41
N VAL A 18 6.26 -5.03 3.36
CA VAL A 18 7.30 -4.11 2.86
C VAL A 18 7.64 -3.05 3.90
N THR A 19 6.65 -2.47 4.57
CA THR A 19 6.85 -1.56 5.70
C THR A 19 7.67 -2.19 6.82
N GLY A 20 7.36 -3.45 7.17
CA GLY A 20 8.16 -4.21 8.14
C GLY A 20 9.63 -4.31 7.73
N LEU A 21 9.89 -4.66 6.46
CA LEU A 21 11.25 -4.77 5.92
C LEU A 21 11.99 -3.42 5.90
N ILE A 22 11.30 -2.32 5.61
CA ILE A 22 11.89 -0.97 5.64
C ILE A 22 12.23 -0.57 7.08
N ASN A 23 11.34 -0.85 8.04
CA ASN A 23 11.62 -0.60 9.45
C ASN A 23 12.84 -1.39 9.94
N ASP A 24 12.96 -2.66 9.56
CA ASP A 24 14.14 -3.49 9.89
C ASP A 24 15.44 -2.86 9.34
N LEU A 25 15.41 -2.29 8.12
CA LEU A 25 16.56 -1.60 7.54
C LEU A 25 16.89 -0.29 8.27
N VAL A 26 15.87 0.46 8.70
CA VAL A 26 16.04 1.69 9.50
C VAL A 26 16.69 1.35 10.84
N ASP A 27 16.21 0.30 11.52
CA ASP A 27 16.77 -0.16 12.79
C ASP A 27 18.25 -0.54 12.66
N ILE A 28 18.62 -1.29 11.61
CA ILE A 28 20.02 -1.64 11.32
C ILE A 28 20.86 -0.36 11.08
N ALA A 29 20.35 0.59 10.31
CA ALA A 29 21.08 1.84 10.04
C ALA A 29 21.31 2.66 11.32
N ILE A 30 20.35 2.66 12.24
CA ILE A 30 20.48 3.33 13.54
C ILE A 30 21.49 2.59 14.44
N GLU A 31 21.41 1.26 14.51
CA GLU A 31 22.31 0.41 15.32
C GLU A 31 23.78 0.60 14.90
N GLU A 32 24.03 0.60 13.59
CA GLU A 32 25.36 0.81 12.99
C GLU A 32 25.80 2.28 12.97
N LYS A 33 24.94 3.22 13.42
CA LYS A 33 25.16 4.67 13.38
C LYS A 33 25.43 5.19 11.97
N GLU A 34 24.85 4.56 10.95
CA GLU A 34 24.97 4.97 9.55
C GLU A 34 23.90 6.02 9.23
N HIS A 35 24.20 7.26 9.61
CA HIS A 35 23.28 8.38 9.50
C HIS A 35 22.86 8.70 8.06
N ALA A 36 23.70 8.42 7.05
CA ALA A 36 23.36 8.70 5.66
C ALA A 36 22.27 7.74 5.15
N THR A 37 22.43 6.43 5.39
CA THR A 37 21.44 5.40 5.06
C THR A 37 20.15 5.61 5.85
N ASN A 38 20.23 5.96 7.14
CA ASN A 38 19.03 6.28 7.90
C ASN A 38 18.25 7.44 7.26
N ASN A 39 18.93 8.53 6.88
CA ASN A 39 18.32 9.66 6.21
C ASN A 39 17.75 9.29 4.82
N PHE A 40 18.47 8.48 4.05
CA PHE A 40 18.01 7.95 2.76
C PHE A 40 16.73 7.11 2.90
N LEU A 41 16.65 6.26 3.93
CA LEU A 41 15.49 5.39 4.17
C LEU A 41 14.24 6.15 4.62
N GLN A 42 14.37 7.37 5.15
CA GLN A 42 13.19 8.15 5.61
C GLN A 42 12.20 8.41 4.48
N TRP A 43 12.65 8.62 3.24
CA TRP A 43 11.75 8.77 2.10
C TRP A 43 10.88 7.52 1.89
N PHE A 44 11.47 6.33 2.03
CA PHE A 44 10.73 5.07 1.90
C PHE A 44 9.77 4.84 3.07
N VAL A 45 10.11 5.32 4.28
CA VAL A 45 9.21 5.29 5.43
C VAL A 45 7.99 6.17 5.17
N GLU A 46 8.20 7.39 4.67
CA GLU A 46 7.11 8.30 4.30
C GLU A 46 6.24 7.72 3.18
N GLU A 47 6.85 7.12 2.15
CA GLU A 47 6.12 6.49 1.05
C GLU A 47 5.24 5.33 1.52
N GLN A 48 5.75 4.46 2.41
CA GLN A 48 4.94 3.34 2.92
C GLN A 48 3.72 3.77 3.75
N VAL A 49 3.74 4.97 4.35
CA VAL A 49 2.54 5.51 5.03
C VAL A 49 1.43 5.75 3.99
N GLU A 50 1.78 6.37 2.87
CA GLU A 50 0.85 6.65 1.77
C GLU A 50 0.39 5.36 1.07
N GLU A 51 1.29 4.41 0.83
CA GLU A 51 0.98 3.13 0.18
C GLU A 51 0.04 2.26 1.05
N GLU A 52 0.28 2.18 2.36
CA GLU A 52 -0.61 1.46 3.27
C GLU A 52 -1.98 2.13 3.38
N GLU A 53 -2.04 3.47 3.43
CA GLU A 53 -3.31 4.21 3.43
C GLU A 53 -4.11 3.91 2.15
N ASN A 54 -3.47 4.03 0.99
CA ASN A 54 -4.09 3.72 -0.30
C ASN A 54 -4.59 2.27 -0.38
N ALA A 55 -3.78 1.30 0.08
CA ALA A 55 -4.18 -0.10 0.10
C ALA A 55 -5.39 -0.35 1.03
N MET A 56 -5.39 0.26 2.22
CA MET A 56 -6.50 0.18 3.16
C MET A 56 -7.79 0.79 2.60
N GLU A 57 -7.71 1.98 2.01
CA GLU A 57 -8.87 2.66 1.41
C GLU A 57 -9.46 1.85 0.27
N ASN A 58 -8.63 1.34 -0.63
CA ASN A 58 -9.10 0.56 -1.78
C ASN A 58 -9.75 -0.75 -1.35
N LEU A 59 -9.19 -1.42 -0.35
CA LEU A 59 -9.78 -2.59 0.25
C LEU A 59 -11.12 -2.27 0.92
N ALA A 60 -11.24 -1.15 1.63
CA ALA A 60 -12.48 -0.71 2.26
C ALA A 60 -13.57 -0.42 1.21
N LYS A 61 -13.22 0.25 0.11
CA LYS A 61 -14.12 0.48 -1.04
C LYS A 61 -14.63 -0.82 -1.64
N LEU A 62 -13.76 -1.82 -1.86
CA LEU A 62 -14.17 -3.14 -2.36
C LEU A 62 -15.06 -3.89 -1.36
N LYS A 63 -14.75 -3.84 -0.06
CA LYS A 63 -15.61 -4.42 0.99
C LYS A 63 -17.01 -3.80 0.99
N LEU A 64 -17.11 -2.49 0.78
CA LEU A 64 -18.38 -1.78 0.67
C LEU A 64 -19.17 -2.18 -0.58
N ALA A 65 -18.49 -2.36 -1.72
CA ALA A 65 -19.14 -2.78 -2.96
C ALA A 65 -19.68 -4.21 -2.90
N GLY A 66 -19.00 -5.12 -2.18
CA GLY A 66 -19.40 -6.53 -2.09
C GLY A 66 -19.54 -7.17 -3.47
N ASP A 67 -20.72 -7.75 -3.74
CA ASP A 67 -21.05 -8.39 -5.02
C ASP A 67 -21.94 -7.49 -5.93
N ASP A 68 -22.10 -6.21 -5.61
CA ASP A 68 -22.88 -5.29 -6.44
C ASP A 68 -22.10 -4.90 -7.71
N ASN A 69 -22.47 -5.49 -8.84
CA ASN A 69 -21.86 -5.24 -10.14
C ASN A 69 -21.83 -3.76 -10.55
N SER A 70 -22.82 -2.96 -10.14
CA SER A 70 -22.86 -1.53 -10.47
C SER A 70 -21.84 -0.74 -9.65
N LEU A 71 -21.66 -1.09 -8.37
CA LEU A 71 -20.63 -0.48 -7.53
C LEU A 71 -19.23 -0.93 -7.95
N LEU A 72 -19.06 -2.21 -8.28
CA LEU A 72 -17.79 -2.74 -8.79
C LEU A 72 -17.38 -2.08 -10.13
N TYR A 73 -18.34 -1.85 -11.02
CA TYR A 73 -18.08 -1.13 -12.27
C TYR A 73 -17.62 0.31 -12.03
N LYS A 74 -18.25 1.03 -11.10
CA LYS A 74 -17.83 2.40 -10.71
C LYS A 74 -16.44 2.43 -10.11
N LEU A 75 -16.12 1.48 -9.22
CA LEU A 75 -14.76 1.37 -8.65
C LEU A 75 -13.72 1.09 -9.73
N ASN A 76 -14.04 0.26 -10.71
CA ASN A 76 -13.15 0.02 -11.85
C ASN A 76 -12.88 1.30 -12.65
N GLU A 77 -13.90 2.13 -12.91
CA GLU A 77 -13.71 3.43 -13.57
C GLU A 77 -12.87 4.40 -12.72
N GLU A 78 -13.11 4.45 -11.40
CA GLU A 78 -12.32 5.26 -10.46
C GLU A 78 -10.84 4.86 -10.47
N PHE A 79 -10.55 3.55 -10.39
CA PHE A 79 -9.18 3.05 -10.39
C PHE A 79 -8.49 3.25 -11.74
N ALA A 80 -9.21 3.11 -12.85
CA ALA A 80 -8.66 3.41 -14.18
C ALA A 80 -8.29 4.90 -14.34
N GLY A 81 -9.05 5.80 -13.71
CA GLY A 81 -8.79 7.23 -13.71
C GLY A 81 -7.56 7.67 -12.91
N ARG A 82 -7.00 6.80 -12.05
CA ARG A 82 -5.79 7.08 -11.26
C ARG A 82 -4.49 6.95 -12.08
N GLY A 83 -4.56 6.45 -13.32
CA GLY A 83 -3.39 6.19 -14.18
C GLY A 83 -2.71 7.40 -14.85
N THR A 84 -2.93 8.63 -14.38
CA THR A 84 -2.21 9.82 -14.89
C THR A 84 -1.78 10.73 -13.75
N ALA A 85 -0.75 10.31 -13.04
CA ALA A 85 0.07 11.20 -12.22
C ALA A 85 1.53 10.78 -12.37
N GLU A 86 2.11 11.18 -13.50
CA GLU A 86 3.54 11.48 -13.65
C GLU A 86 3.68 12.98 -13.89
#